data_AF-U7Q9C9-F1
#
_entry.id   AF-U7Q9C9-F1
#
_cell.length_a   1.000
_cell.length_b   1.000
_cell.length_c   1.000
_cell.angle_alpha   90.00
_cell.angle_beta   90.00
_cell.angle_gamma   90.00
#
_symmetry.space_group_name_H-M   'P 1'
#
loop_
_entity.id
_entity.type
_entity.pdbx_description
1 polymer ?
#
loop_
_entity_poly.entity_id
_entity_poly.type
_entity_poly.pdbx_seq_one_letter_code
_entity_poly.pdbx_strand_id
1 'polypeptide(L)'
;MYFLSELRGWSAQAILWEFINRKALYLHAINEAECQRMKVLMEKYQDIPMDLADASLVAVAESQKIKRIFTLDSDFYVYRLYDQDAFEVIPG
;
A
#
# COMPACT_ATOMS: atom_id res chain seq x y z
N MET A 1 -2.86 -11.82 1.09
CA MET A 1 -3.05 -13.28 0.93
C MET A 1 -3.79 -13.93 2.09
N TYR A 2 -3.47 -13.60 3.34
CA TYR A 2 -4.10 -14.26 4.49
C TYR A 2 -5.62 -14.00 4.59
N PHE A 3 -6.09 -12.77 4.39
CA PHE A 3 -7.54 -12.46 4.39
C PHE A 3 -8.34 -13.27 3.36
N LEU A 4 -7.85 -13.40 2.12
CA LEU A 4 -8.51 -14.25 1.11
C LEU A 4 -8.48 -15.73 1.49
N SER A 5 -7.41 -16.17 2.18
CA SER A 5 -7.32 -17.52 2.73
C SER A 5 -8.43 -17.77 3.76
N GLU A 6 -8.64 -16.82 4.67
CA GLU A 6 -9.66 -16.93 5.72
C GLU A 6 -11.08 -16.91 5.14
N LEU A 7 -11.32 -16.13 4.09
CA LEU A 7 -12.65 -16.01 3.48
C LEU A 7 -13.03 -17.21 2.59
N ARG A 8 -12.11 -17.68 1.75
CA ARG A 8 -12.39 -18.65 0.66
C ARG A 8 -11.24 -19.63 0.38
N GLY A 9 -10.22 -19.67 1.24
CA GLY A 9 -9.07 -20.56 1.10
C GLY A 9 -8.26 -20.34 -0.18
N TRP A 10 -7.62 -21.41 -0.64
CA TRP A 10 -6.78 -21.40 -1.85
C TRP A 10 -7.52 -20.89 -3.10
N SER A 11 -8.82 -21.17 -3.23
CA SER A 11 -9.58 -20.78 -4.42
C SER A 11 -9.56 -19.27 -4.69
N ALA A 12 -9.66 -18.44 -3.66
CA ALA A 12 -9.56 -16.98 -3.82
C ALA A 12 -8.11 -16.50 -3.99
N GLN A 13 -7.14 -17.17 -3.36
CA GLN A 13 -5.72 -16.87 -3.58
C GLN A 13 -5.28 -17.16 -5.02
N ALA A 14 -5.81 -18.22 -5.64
CA ALA A 14 -5.55 -18.56 -7.03
C ALA A 14 -5.99 -17.44 -8.00
N ILE A 15 -7.06 -16.71 -7.68
CA ILE A 15 -7.53 -15.57 -8.50
C ILE A 15 -6.49 -14.45 -8.53
N LEU A 16 -5.81 -14.16 -7.41
CA LEU A 16 -4.72 -13.16 -7.41
C LEU A 16 -3.56 -13.60 -8.30
N TRP A 17 -3.23 -14.90 -8.31
CA TRP A 17 -2.22 -15.43 -9.23
C TRP A 17 -2.65 -15.29 -10.69
N GLU A 18 -3.93 -15.47 -11.01
CA GLU A 18 -4.42 -15.20 -12.36
C GLU A 18 -4.27 -13.73 -12.75
N PHE A 19 -4.49 -12.78 -11.84
CA PHE A 19 -4.26 -11.36 -12.12
C PHE A 19 -2.80 -11.05 -12.42
N ILE A 20 -1.87 -11.68 -11.72
CA ILE A 20 -0.42 -11.56 -12.01
C ILE A 20 -0.13 -12.15 -13.40
N ASN A 21 -0.60 -13.36 -13.68
CA ASN A 21 -0.38 -14.03 -14.96
C ASN A 21 -0.95 -13.24 -16.15
N ARG A 22 -2.09 -12.57 -15.95
CA ARG A 22 -2.74 -11.72 -16.95
C ARG A 22 -2.17 -10.30 -17.01
N LYS A 23 -1.16 -9.97 -16.18
CA LYS A 23 -0.57 -8.62 -16.04
C LYS A 23 -1.60 -7.55 -15.65
N ALA A 24 -2.68 -7.95 -14.97
CA ALA A 24 -3.65 -7.05 -14.34
C ALA A 24 -3.16 -6.59 -12.96
N LEU A 25 -2.25 -7.35 -12.34
CA LEU A 25 -1.56 -7.00 -11.10
C LEU A 25 -0.05 -7.07 -11.32
N TYR A 26 0.67 -6.05 -10.84
CA TYR A 26 2.13 -6.02 -10.85
C TYR A 26 2.65 -6.08 -9.41
N LEU A 27 3.66 -6.90 -9.18
CA LEU A 27 4.36 -6.93 -7.90
C LEU A 27 5.51 -5.92 -7.95
N HIS A 28 5.45 -4.93 -7.07
CA HIS A 28 6.54 -3.98 -6.88
C HIS A 28 7.53 -4.54 -5.85
N ALA A 29 8.82 -4.55 -6.20
CA ALA A 29 9.88 -4.92 -5.27
C ALA A 29 10.42 -3.66 -4.59
N ILE A 30 10.31 -3.60 -3.26
CA ILE A 30 10.79 -2.47 -2.46
C ILE A 30 12.30 -2.34 -2.62
N ASN A 31 12.76 -1.15 -2.98
CA ASN A 31 14.18 -0.83 -3.03
C ASN A 31 14.71 -0.27 -1.69
N GLU A 32 16.02 -0.10 -1.57
CA GLU A 32 16.65 0.35 -0.33
C GLU A 32 16.17 1.76 0.10
N ALA A 33 16.01 2.68 -0.85
CA ALA A 33 15.55 4.03 -0.57
C ALA A 33 14.10 4.04 -0.06
N GLU A 34 13.23 3.22 -0.65
CA GLU A 34 11.85 3.02 -0.19
C GLU A 34 11.83 2.40 1.22
N CYS A 35 12.68 1.41 1.49
CA CYS A 35 12.81 0.80 2.82
C CYS A 35 13.24 1.81 3.89
N GLN A 36 14.26 2.64 3.59
CA GLN A 36 14.67 3.73 4.48
C GLN A 36 13.55 4.74 4.68
N ARG A 37 12.79 5.06 3.61
CA ARG A 37 11.67 5.97 3.68
C ARG A 37 10.53 5.45 4.56
N MET A 38 10.23 4.15 4.51
CA MET A 38 9.24 3.51 5.37
C MET A 38 9.54 3.77 6.85
N LYS A 39 10.79 3.60 7.29
CA LYS A 39 11.20 3.88 8.67
C LYS A 39 10.89 5.33 9.08
N VAL A 40 11.25 6.30 8.23
CA VAL A 40 11.00 7.72 8.48
C VAL A 40 9.49 8.03 8.56
N LEU A 41 8.68 7.37 7.72
CA LEU A 41 7.23 7.53 7.74
C LEU A 41 6.63 6.97 9.04
N MET A 42 7.07 5.79 9.48
CA MET A 42 6.62 5.20 10.74
C MET A 42 7.01 6.06 11.94
N GLU A 43 8.21 6.66 11.96
CA GLU A 43 8.61 7.63 12.98
C GLU A 43 7.74 8.90 12.94
N LYS A 44 7.44 9.42 11.74
CA LYS A 44 6.59 10.61 11.54
C LYS A 44 5.17 10.41 12.05
N TYR A 45 4.60 9.23 11.80
CA TYR A 45 3.20 8.92 12.14
C TYR A 45 3.08 8.07 13.40
N GLN A 46 4.10 8.03 14.27
CA GLN A 46 4.11 7.20 15.47
C GLN A 46 2.93 7.44 16.44
N ASP A 47 2.31 8.62 16.38
CA ASP A 47 1.17 9.00 17.23
C ASP A 47 -0.20 8.58 16.64
N ILE A 48 -0.22 8.00 15.43
CA ILE A 48 -1.40 7.45 14.77
C ILE A 48 -1.09 6.01 14.29
N PRO A 49 -2.09 5.17 13.98
CA PRO A 49 -1.80 3.83 13.47
C PRO A 49 -1.12 3.99 12.10
N MET A 50 0.17 3.71 12.02
CA MET A 50 0.87 3.39 10.77
C MET A 50 1.69 2.15 10.99
N ASP A 51 1.36 1.09 10.26
CA ASP A 51 2.13 -0.14 10.28
C ASP A 51 3.13 -0.24 9.11
N LEU A 52 3.84 -1.37 9.04
CA LEU A 52 4.82 -1.61 7.99
C LEU A 52 4.19 -1.69 6.59
N ALA A 53 2.96 -2.19 6.49
CA ALA A 53 2.24 -2.30 5.22
C ALA A 53 1.83 -0.91 4.72
N ASP A 54 1.27 -0.06 5.59
CA ASP A 54 0.90 1.31 5.24
C ASP A 54 2.12 2.14 4.83
N ALA A 55 3.20 2.07 5.62
CA ALA A 55 4.45 2.75 5.32
C ALA A 55 5.01 2.31 3.96
N SER A 56 4.89 1.02 3.61
CA SER A 56 5.33 0.50 2.30
C SER A 56 4.55 1.11 1.14
N LEU A 57 3.23 1.28 1.29
CA LEU A 57 2.38 1.86 0.26
C LEU A 57 2.66 3.35 0.09
N VAL A 58 2.85 4.10 1.19
CA VAL A 58 3.17 5.53 1.13
C VAL A 58 4.56 5.76 0.52
N ALA A 59 5.56 4.96 0.90
CA ALA A 59 6.92 5.08 0.36
C ALA A 59 6.99 4.82 -1.16
N VAL A 60 6.29 3.80 -1.64
CA VAL A 60 6.20 3.50 -3.09
C VAL A 60 5.41 4.57 -3.82
N ALA A 61 4.31 5.06 -3.23
CA ALA A 61 3.53 6.13 -3.84
C ALA A 61 4.37 7.41 -4.03
N GLU A 62 5.15 7.75 -3.02
CA GLU A 62 6.10 8.86 -3.07
C GLU A 62 7.19 8.66 -4.14
N SER A 63 7.84 7.48 -4.18
CA SER A 63 8.93 7.20 -5.13
C SER A 63 8.47 7.18 -6.59
N GLN A 64 7.27 6.64 -6.83
CA GLN A 64 6.67 6.49 -8.16
C GLN A 64 5.79 7.68 -8.57
N LYS A 65 5.64 8.70 -7.72
CA LYS A 65 4.77 9.86 -7.91
C LYS A 65 3.30 9.47 -8.15
N ILE A 66 2.83 8.46 -7.44
CA ILE A 66 1.44 7.99 -7.48
C ILE A 66 0.63 8.75 -6.42
N LYS A 67 -0.47 9.39 -6.84
CA LYS A 67 -1.36 10.12 -5.92
C LYS A 67 -2.65 9.37 -5.59
N ARG A 68 -2.98 8.34 -6.37
CA ARG A 68 -4.23 7.59 -6.23
C ARG A 68 -3.98 6.26 -5.55
N ILE A 69 -4.82 5.91 -4.57
CA ILE A 69 -4.73 4.64 -3.87
C ILE A 69 -6.10 3.96 -3.81
N PHE A 70 -6.12 2.65 -4.06
CA PHE A 70 -7.30 1.83 -3.87
C PHE A 70 -7.26 1.16 -2.49
N THR A 71 -8.03 1.67 -1.55
CA THR A 71 -8.11 1.14 -0.18
C THR A 71 -9.45 1.49 0.48
N LEU A 72 -9.85 0.68 1.45
CA LEU A 72 -10.96 0.98 2.36
C LEU A 72 -10.47 1.47 3.73
N ASP A 73 -9.16 1.55 3.91
CA ASP A 73 -8.55 2.01 5.15
C ASP A 73 -8.59 3.54 5.24
N SER A 74 -9.22 4.05 6.30
CA SER A 74 -9.38 5.48 6.51
C SER A 74 -8.08 6.21 6.85
N ASP A 75 -7.05 5.49 7.28
CA ASP A 75 -5.79 6.12 7.71
C ASP A 75 -5.07 6.80 6.53
N PHE A 76 -5.33 6.35 5.30
CA PHE A 76 -4.83 7.00 4.07
C PHE A 76 -5.41 8.38 3.78
N TYR A 77 -6.51 8.78 4.44
CA TYR A 77 -6.98 10.17 4.40
C TYR A 77 -6.14 11.11 5.28
N VAL A 78 -5.40 10.56 6.26
CA VAL A 78 -4.51 11.31 7.16
C VAL A 78 -3.10 11.38 6.58
N TYR A 79 -2.61 10.30 5.99
CA TYR A 79 -1.27 10.27 5.43
C TYR A 79 -1.09 11.30 4.30
N ARG A 80 0.13 11.82 4.22
CA ARG A 80 0.57 12.85 3.27
C ARG A 80 1.84 12.41 2.57
N LEU A 81 1.87 12.64 1.25
CA LEU A 81 3.02 12.46 0.37
C LEU A 81 4.07 13.58 0.60
N TYR A 82 5.20 13.51 -0.12
CA TYR A 82 6.31 14.47 0.02
C TYR A 82 5.90 15.95 -0.07
N ASP A 83 5.01 16.29 -1.01
CA ASP A 83 4.56 17.67 -1.23
C ASP A 83 3.43 18.10 -0.28
N GLN A 84 3.18 17.33 0.79
CA GLN A 84 2.03 17.48 1.69
C GLN A 84 0.67 17.25 1.01
N ASP A 85 0.68 16.66 -0.18
CA ASP A 85 -0.53 16.24 -0.88
C ASP A 85 -1.21 15.06 -0.17
N ALA A 86 -2.54 15.10 -0.12
CA ALA A 86 -3.36 13.96 0.28
C ALA A 86 -3.49 12.95 -0.86
N PHE A 87 -3.75 11.69 -0.50
CA PHE A 87 -4.12 10.68 -1.48
C PHE A 87 -5.51 10.96 -2.08
N GLU A 88 -5.67 10.66 -3.37
CA GLU A 88 -6.96 10.39 -3.99
C GLU A 88 -7.35 8.94 -3.65
N VAL A 89 -8.11 8.78 -2.57
CA VAL A 89 -8.59 7.47 -2.11
C VAL A 89 -9.79 7.02 -2.95
N ILE A 90 -9.74 5.80 -3.47
CA ILE A 90 -10.84 5.14 -4.18
C ILE A 90 -11.10 3.75 -3.56
N PRO A 91 -12.33 3.21 -3.57
CA PRO A 91 -13.55 3.74 -4.20
C PRO A 91 -14.18 4.94 -3.47
N GLY A 92 -13.70 5.30 -2.27
CA GLY A 92 -14.26 6.37 -1.45
C GLY A 92 -15.29 5.86 -0.46
#